data_AF-A0A8B8CXV8-F1
#
_entry.id   AF-A0A8B8CXV8-F1
#
_cell.length_a   1.000
_cell.length_b   1.000
_cell.length_c   1.000
_cell.angle_alpha   90.00
_cell.angle_beta   90.00
_cell.angle_gamma   90.00
#
_symmetry.space_group_name_H-M   'P 1'
#
loop_
_entity.id
_entity.type
_entity.pdbx_description
1 polymer ?
#
loop_
_entity_poly.entity_id
_entity_poly.type
_entity_poly.pdbx_seq_one_letter_code
_entity_poly.pdbx_strand_id
1 'polypeptide(L)'
;MALLHRFLCWNLRTACFVGYIFMVFTATFALTLRLVDLIATATDFEISMGFKTLWRAHFWQSFLASDIVLVFGHVVVILYSGFMVLQVMERHFVMYMRAHKIYIIYLIIYILVEFAFSVFEYTFYAMNTFRLAFVVFTWLFWVFRTLMNVTFIVVLIARRQEMNEQMEMELRFAGESKRGHY
;
A
#
# COMPACT_ATOMS: atom_id res chain seq x y z
N MET A 1 22.13 -5.40 4.88
CA MET A 1 21.54 -4.39 5.78
C MET A 1 22.18 -3.00 5.70
N ALA A 2 23.49 -2.85 5.54
CA ALA A 2 24.16 -1.54 5.51
C ALA A 2 23.69 -0.57 4.39
N LEU A 3 23.24 -1.10 3.24
CA LEU A 3 22.86 -0.29 2.08
C LEU A 3 21.49 0.42 2.26
N LEU A 4 20.52 -0.24 2.89
CA LEU A 4 19.20 0.35 3.20
C LEU A 4 19.27 1.38 4.33
N HIS A 5 20.12 1.16 5.34
CA HIS A 5 20.40 2.14 6.39
C HIS A 5 21.03 3.42 5.83
N ARG A 6 21.89 3.30 4.80
CA ARG A 6 22.51 4.45 4.12
C ARG A 6 21.56 5.16 3.15
N PHE A 7 20.57 4.46 2.59
CA PHE A 7 19.64 5.04 1.61
C PHE A 7 18.54 5.89 2.25
N LEU A 8 18.01 5.48 3.42
CA LEU A 8 16.94 6.21 4.11
C LEU A 8 17.41 7.04 5.31
N CYS A 9 18.65 6.86 5.77
CA CYS A 9 19.21 7.50 6.97
C CYS A 9 18.37 7.35 8.25
N TRP A 10 17.42 6.41 8.27
CA TRP A 10 16.47 6.20 9.37
C TRP A 10 16.67 4.84 10.01
N ASN A 11 16.31 4.73 11.30
CA ASN A 11 16.08 3.44 11.93
C ASN A 11 14.94 2.71 11.21
N LEU A 12 15.11 1.40 10.96
CA LEU A 12 14.14 0.58 10.24
C LEU A 12 12.73 0.64 10.87
N ARG A 13 12.64 0.72 12.20
CA ARG A 13 11.35 0.93 12.91
C ARG A 13 10.67 2.24 12.50
N THR A 14 11.41 3.34 12.43
CA THR A 14 10.89 4.65 12.02
C THR A 14 10.50 4.63 10.54
N ALA A 15 11.29 4.00 9.70
CA ALA A 15 10.98 3.84 8.28
C ALA A 15 9.69 3.02 8.06
N CYS A 16 9.47 1.95 8.83
CA CYS A 16 8.21 1.20 8.79
C CYS A 16 7.02 2.02 9.30
N PHE A 17 7.19 2.77 10.39
CA PHE A 17 6.15 3.65 10.92
C PHE A 17 5.68 4.66 9.87
N VAL A 18 6.63 5.36 9.25
CA VAL A 18 6.33 6.33 8.18
C VAL A 18 5.73 5.63 6.96
N GLY A 19 6.20 4.44 6.61
CA GLY A 19 5.62 3.64 5.53
C GLY A 19 4.14 3.29 5.76
N TYR A 20 3.77 2.89 6.98
CA TYR A 20 2.36 2.62 7.31
C TYR A 20 1.49 3.86 7.26
N ILE A 21 1.98 4.99 7.78
CA ILE A 21 1.28 6.27 7.69
C ILE A 21 1.10 6.68 6.22
N PHE A 22 2.15 6.57 5.42
CA PHE A 22 2.09 6.84 3.99
C PHE A 22 1.03 5.97 3.30
N MET A 23 0.98 4.67 3.62
CA MET A 23 -0.04 3.76 3.09
C MET A 23 -1.45 4.20 3.46
N VAL A 24 -1.69 4.59 4.72
CA VAL A 24 -3.00 5.10 5.15
C VAL A 24 -3.41 6.34 4.37
N PHE A 25 -2.53 7.33 4.24
CA PHE A 25 -2.85 8.58 3.53
C PHE A 25 -3.06 8.36 2.04
N THR A 26 -2.14 7.67 1.38
CA THR A 26 -2.20 7.47 -0.08
C THR A 26 -3.30 6.52 -0.51
N ALA A 27 -3.60 5.48 0.27
CA ALA A 27 -4.75 4.62 0.00
C ALA A 27 -6.07 5.33 0.27
N THR A 28 -6.17 6.17 1.31
CA THR A 28 -7.35 7.02 1.56
C THR A 28 -7.57 7.98 0.40
N PHE A 29 -6.52 8.67 -0.06
CA PHE A 29 -6.63 9.59 -1.19
C PHE A 29 -7.04 8.86 -2.48
N ALA A 30 -6.47 7.69 -2.75
CA ALA A 30 -6.87 6.87 -3.90
C ALA A 30 -8.31 6.39 -3.81
N LEU A 31 -8.77 5.99 -2.62
CA LEU A 31 -10.17 5.66 -2.36
C LEU A 31 -11.08 6.86 -2.65
N THR A 32 -10.70 8.07 -2.22
CA THR A 32 -11.47 9.29 -2.51
C THR A 32 -11.55 9.55 -4.01
N LEU A 33 -10.44 9.46 -4.75
CA LEU A 33 -10.45 9.63 -6.21
C LEU A 33 -11.38 8.63 -6.89
N ARG A 34 -11.35 7.38 -6.44
CA ARG A 34 -12.20 6.29 -6.94
C ARG A 34 -13.68 6.50 -6.63
N LEU A 35 -14.01 6.97 -5.42
CA LEU A 35 -15.39 7.29 -5.03
C LEU A 35 -15.95 8.51 -5.78
N VAL A 36 -15.12 9.55 -5.98
CA VAL A 36 -15.50 10.73 -6.78
C VAL A 36 -15.84 10.32 -8.21
N ASP A 37 -15.05 9.42 -8.77
CA ASP A 37 -15.29 8.86 -10.10
C ASP A 37 -16.57 8.01 -10.17
N LEU A 38 -16.82 7.14 -9.18
CA LEU A 38 -18.08 6.39 -9.04
C LEU A 38 -19.31 7.33 -8.93
N ILE A 39 -19.22 8.39 -8.12
CA ILE A 39 -20.31 9.36 -7.96
C ILE A 39 -20.59 10.07 -9.30
N ALA A 40 -19.53 10.47 -10.02
CA ALA A 40 -19.67 11.09 -11.35
C ALA A 40 -20.29 10.14 -12.39
N THR A 41 -20.18 8.82 -12.22
CA THR A 41 -20.88 7.87 -13.10
C THR A 41 -22.36 7.67 -12.76
N ALA A 42 -22.76 7.90 -11.50
CA ALA A 42 -24.12 7.68 -11.01
C ALA A 42 -25.01 8.94 -11.02
N THR A 43 -24.41 10.13 -11.15
CA THR A 43 -25.07 11.43 -11.03
C THR A 43 -24.66 12.37 -12.17
N ASP A 44 -25.38 13.47 -12.36
CA ASP A 44 -25.01 14.55 -13.30
C ASP A 44 -23.83 15.41 -12.81
N PHE A 45 -23.03 14.90 -11.87
CA PHE A 45 -21.86 15.58 -11.34
C PHE A 45 -20.73 15.54 -12.35
N GLU A 46 -20.49 16.66 -13.04
CA GLU A 46 -19.38 16.79 -13.97
C GLU A 46 -18.08 17.18 -13.25
N ILE A 47 -17.07 16.32 -13.39
CA ILE A 47 -15.70 16.66 -13.00
C ILE A 47 -15.09 17.47 -14.15
N SER A 48 -14.75 18.74 -13.90
CA SER A 48 -14.06 19.57 -14.90
C SER A 48 -12.77 18.90 -15.36
N MET A 49 -12.60 18.75 -16.69
CA MET A 49 -11.48 18.01 -17.30
C MET A 49 -11.36 16.55 -16.82
N GLY A 50 -12.44 15.97 -16.29
CA GLY A 50 -12.54 14.59 -15.84
C GLY A 50 -13.15 13.66 -16.90
N PHE A 51 -13.51 12.46 -16.47
CA PHE A 51 -14.02 11.42 -17.36
C PHE A 51 -15.36 11.81 -17.99
N LYS A 52 -15.47 11.72 -19.32
CA LYS A 52 -16.76 11.78 -20.00
C LYS A 52 -17.42 10.39 -19.90
N THR A 53 -18.55 10.30 -19.21
CA THR A 53 -19.33 9.07 -18.95
C THR A 53 -19.60 8.22 -20.20
N LEU A 54 -19.80 8.86 -21.36
CA LEU A 54 -19.99 8.20 -22.67
C LEU A 54 -18.85 7.26 -23.08
N TRP A 55 -17.63 7.45 -22.59
CA TRP A 55 -16.47 6.64 -22.97
C TRP A 55 -16.45 5.28 -22.26
N ARG A 56 -17.04 5.19 -21.07
CA ARG A 56 -17.19 3.94 -20.31
C ARG A 56 -18.39 3.12 -20.78
N ALA A 57 -19.32 3.72 -21.52
CA ALA A 57 -20.60 3.10 -21.88
C ALA A 57 -20.46 1.76 -22.62
N HIS A 58 -19.36 1.52 -23.34
CA HIS A 58 -19.15 0.26 -24.07
C HIS A 58 -18.66 -0.90 -23.19
N PHE A 59 -17.99 -0.62 -22.07
CA PHE A 59 -17.40 -1.62 -21.15
C PHE A 59 -17.71 -1.31 -19.67
N TRP A 60 -18.84 -0.63 -19.41
CA TRP A 60 -19.14 -0.07 -18.10
C TRP A 60 -19.18 -1.13 -16.98
N GLN A 61 -19.56 -2.36 -17.31
CA GLN A 61 -19.58 -3.48 -16.37
C GLN A 61 -18.17 -3.87 -15.89
N SER A 62 -17.18 -3.84 -16.79
CA SER A 62 -15.79 -4.14 -16.45
C SER A 62 -15.15 -3.03 -15.62
N PHE A 63 -15.46 -1.77 -15.92
CA PHE A 63 -15.04 -0.63 -15.11
C PHE A 63 -15.67 -0.66 -13.72
N LEU A 64 -16.97 -0.91 -13.62
CA LEU A 64 -17.67 -1.03 -12.35
C LEU A 64 -17.11 -2.18 -11.49
N ALA A 65 -16.80 -3.33 -12.11
CA ALA A 65 -16.19 -4.45 -11.41
C ALA A 65 -14.78 -4.09 -10.89
N SER A 66 -13.96 -3.38 -11.68
CA SER A 66 -12.66 -2.85 -11.26
C SER A 66 -12.81 -1.93 -10.04
N ASP A 67 -13.74 -0.98 -10.13
CA ASP A 67 -14.00 0.00 -9.09
C ASP A 67 -14.37 -0.68 -7.77
N ILE A 68 -15.28 -1.66 -7.78
CA ILE A 68 -15.69 -2.41 -6.59
C ILE A 68 -14.50 -3.15 -5.96
N VAL A 69 -13.71 -3.88 -6.77
CA VAL A 69 -12.57 -4.67 -6.28
C VAL A 69 -11.52 -3.75 -5.65
N LEU A 70 -11.20 -2.63 -6.31
CA LEU A 70 -10.21 -1.69 -5.80
C LEU A 70 -10.71 -0.92 -4.58
N VAL A 71 -11.97 -0.50 -4.53
CA VAL A 71 -12.56 0.11 -3.32
C VAL A 71 -12.41 -0.82 -2.13
N PHE A 72 -12.76 -2.11 -2.28
CA PHE A 72 -12.58 -3.09 -1.22
C PHE A 72 -11.10 -3.24 -0.82
N GLY A 73 -10.21 -3.34 -1.81
CA GLY A 73 -8.76 -3.41 -1.57
C GLY A 73 -8.22 -2.19 -0.80
N HIS A 74 -8.65 -0.98 -1.17
CA HIS A 74 -8.27 0.26 -0.47
C HIS A 74 -8.74 0.23 0.99
N VAL A 75 -10.00 -0.12 1.24
CA VAL A 75 -10.54 -0.17 2.61
C VAL A 75 -9.74 -1.14 3.48
N VAL A 76 -9.48 -2.36 2.97
CA VAL A 76 -8.74 -3.37 3.73
C VAL A 76 -7.29 -2.93 3.98
N VAL A 77 -6.59 -2.36 2.98
CA VAL A 77 -5.21 -1.89 3.18
C VAL A 77 -5.14 -0.71 4.14
N ILE A 78 -6.13 0.19 4.14
CA ILE A 78 -6.22 1.32 5.08
C ILE A 78 -6.36 0.79 6.50
N LEU A 79 -7.33 -0.10 6.74
CA LEU A 79 -7.58 -0.66 8.08
C LEU A 79 -6.38 -1.43 8.61
N TYR A 80 -5.77 -2.28 7.77
CA TYR A 80 -4.61 -3.07 8.20
C TYR A 80 -3.37 -2.18 8.39
N SER A 81 -3.14 -1.19 7.53
CA SER A 81 -2.03 -0.24 7.74
C SER A 81 -2.23 0.58 9.02
N GLY A 82 -3.46 1.03 9.31
CA GLY A 82 -3.80 1.70 10.56
C GLY A 82 -3.55 0.82 11.79
N PHE A 83 -3.93 -0.46 11.73
CA PHE A 83 -3.60 -1.43 12.77
C PHE A 83 -2.08 -1.57 12.95
N MET A 84 -1.31 -1.66 11.86
CA MET A 84 0.15 -1.77 11.92
C MET A 84 0.82 -0.51 12.48
N VAL A 85 0.26 0.69 12.27
CA VAL A 85 0.73 1.93 12.93
C VAL A 85 0.66 1.77 14.44
N LEU A 86 -0.48 1.33 14.99
CA LEU A 86 -0.65 1.11 16.42
C LEU A 86 0.33 0.05 16.95
N GLN A 87 0.48 -1.05 16.23
CA GLN A 87 1.37 -2.15 16.64
C GLN A 87 2.86 -1.75 16.63
N VAL A 88 3.31 -0.93 15.69
CA VAL A 88 4.72 -0.49 15.67
C VAL A 88 5.05 0.47 16.82
N MET A 89 4.06 1.15 17.39
CA MET A 89 4.23 2.00 18.57
C MET A 89 4.46 1.18 19.85
N GLU A 90 4.02 -0.08 19.89
CA GLU A 90 4.23 -0.98 21.03
C GLU A 90 5.72 -1.27 21.27
N ARG A 91 6.10 -1.46 22.54
CA ARG A 91 7.52 -1.60 22.92
C ARG A 91 8.12 -2.97 22.56
N HIS A 92 7.33 -4.05 22.58
CA HIS A 92 7.83 -5.41 22.33
C HIS A 92 7.54 -5.87 20.91
N PHE A 93 8.60 -6.02 20.11
CA PHE A 93 8.48 -6.38 18.69
C PHE A 93 7.87 -7.77 18.45
N VAL A 94 8.07 -8.69 19.39
CA VAL A 94 7.56 -10.07 19.34
C VAL A 94 6.03 -10.11 19.16
N MET A 95 5.31 -9.15 19.77
CA MET A 95 3.84 -9.08 19.74
C MET A 95 3.29 -8.86 18.33
N TYR A 96 4.03 -8.16 17.45
CA TYR A 96 3.55 -7.80 16.11
C TYR A 96 4.28 -8.50 14.97
N MET A 97 5.31 -9.32 15.22
CA MET A 97 6.06 -10.00 14.13
C MET A 97 5.16 -10.83 13.21
N ARG A 98 4.18 -11.55 13.77
CA ARG A 98 3.24 -12.36 12.98
C ARG A 98 2.35 -11.47 12.12
N ALA A 99 1.81 -10.40 12.71
CA ALA A 99 0.98 -9.44 11.99
C ALA A 99 1.77 -8.74 10.86
N HIS A 100 3.03 -8.38 11.12
CA HIS A 100 3.95 -7.78 10.15
C HIS A 100 4.22 -8.71 8.96
N LYS A 101 4.43 -10.01 9.21
CA LYS A 101 4.61 -11.00 8.13
C LYS A 101 3.37 -11.09 7.25
N ILE A 102 2.18 -11.18 7.84
CA ILE A 102 0.92 -11.28 7.09
C ILE A 102 0.67 -9.98 6.30
N TYR A 103 0.95 -8.82 6.90
CA TYR A 103 0.83 -7.53 6.25
C TYR A 103 1.70 -7.42 4.99
N ILE A 104 2.96 -7.88 5.03
CA ILE A 104 3.84 -7.88 3.83
C ILE A 104 3.22 -8.69 2.70
N ILE A 105 2.71 -9.89 2.99
CA ILE A 105 2.10 -10.77 1.98
C ILE A 105 0.87 -10.08 1.38
N TYR A 106 0.01 -9.52 2.23
CA TYR A 106 -1.17 -8.79 1.80
C TYR A 106 -0.80 -7.58 0.93
N LEU A 107 0.21 -6.80 1.32
CA LEU A 107 0.65 -5.61 0.59
C LEU A 107 1.21 -5.97 -0.79
N ILE A 108 1.93 -7.08 -0.93
CA ILE A 108 2.40 -7.59 -2.23
C ILE A 108 1.21 -7.89 -3.14
N ILE A 109 0.22 -8.64 -2.65
CA ILE A 109 -0.98 -9.00 -3.41
C ILE A 109 -1.74 -7.73 -3.80
N TYR A 110 -1.91 -6.81 -2.86
CA TYR A 110 -2.59 -5.56 -3.07
C TYR A 110 -1.95 -4.71 -4.19
N ILE A 111 -0.62 -4.56 -4.20
CA ILE A 111 0.08 -3.82 -5.26
C ILE A 111 -0.09 -4.50 -6.62
N LEU A 112 -0.03 -5.83 -6.68
CA LEU A 112 -0.22 -6.57 -7.94
C LEU A 112 -1.64 -6.38 -8.49
N VAL A 113 -2.65 -6.47 -7.63
CA VAL A 113 -4.05 -6.23 -8.00
C VAL A 113 -4.24 -4.79 -8.48
N GLU A 114 -3.78 -3.82 -7.69
CA GLU A 114 -3.84 -2.40 -8.06
C GLU A 114 -3.13 -2.12 -9.38
N PHE A 115 -1.97 -2.76 -9.61
CA PHE A 115 -1.23 -2.61 -10.84
C PHE A 115 -1.98 -3.18 -12.04
N ALA A 116 -2.52 -4.39 -11.94
CA ALA A 116 -3.26 -5.04 -13.02
C ALA A 116 -4.49 -4.22 -13.44
N PHE A 117 -5.30 -3.76 -12.48
CA PHE A 117 -6.49 -2.98 -12.77
C PHE A 117 -6.17 -1.58 -13.29
N SER A 118 -5.09 -0.96 -12.81
CA SER A 118 -4.67 0.36 -13.32
C SER A 118 -4.14 0.26 -14.76
N VAL A 119 -3.37 -0.78 -15.08
CA VAL A 119 -2.94 -1.05 -16.46
C VAL A 119 -4.15 -1.30 -17.35
N PHE A 120 -5.13 -2.09 -16.91
CA PHE A 120 -6.38 -2.29 -17.61
C PHE A 120 -7.06 -0.94 -17.90
N GLU A 121 -7.35 -0.13 -16.89
CA GLU A 121 -8.03 1.16 -17.03
C GLU A 121 -7.31 2.11 -17.99
N TYR A 122 -6.01 2.33 -17.79
CA TYR A 122 -5.24 3.25 -18.62
C TYR A 122 -5.00 2.74 -20.05
N THR A 123 -5.04 1.43 -20.29
CA THR A 123 -4.98 0.87 -21.64
C THR A 123 -6.23 1.22 -22.45
N PHE A 124 -7.41 1.16 -21.82
CA PHE A 124 -8.67 1.59 -22.46
C PHE A 124 -8.72 3.11 -22.71
N TYR A 125 -8.04 3.90 -21.88
CA TYR A 125 -7.94 5.35 -22.07
C TYR A 125 -6.92 5.77 -23.15
N ALA A 126 -5.99 4.88 -23.53
CA ALA A 126 -5.05 5.04 -24.66
C ALA A 126 -4.42 6.45 -24.73
N MET A 127 -4.48 7.13 -25.90
CA MET A 127 -3.95 8.49 -26.07
C MET A 127 -4.77 9.59 -25.38
N ASN A 128 -5.97 9.28 -24.87
CA ASN A 128 -6.80 10.26 -24.18
C ASN A 128 -6.43 10.42 -22.70
N THR A 129 -5.67 9.48 -22.13
CA THR A 129 -5.05 9.59 -20.80
C THR A 129 -4.27 10.90 -20.66
N PHE A 130 -3.59 11.34 -21.72
CA PHE A 130 -2.74 12.53 -21.72
C PHE A 130 -3.43 13.83 -22.17
N ARG A 131 -4.73 13.76 -22.49
CA ARG A 131 -5.50 14.93 -22.96
C ARG A 131 -6.29 15.63 -21.87
N LEU A 132 -6.62 14.92 -20.80
CA LEU A 132 -7.45 15.40 -19.71
C LEU A 132 -6.60 15.58 -18.45
N ALA A 133 -6.52 16.81 -17.93
CA ALA A 133 -5.62 17.15 -16.82
C ALA A 133 -5.88 16.30 -15.56
N PHE A 134 -7.16 15.99 -15.28
CA PHE A 134 -7.53 15.13 -14.16
C PHE A 134 -7.00 13.70 -14.33
N VAL A 135 -7.09 13.15 -15.55
CA VAL A 135 -6.63 11.78 -15.86
C VAL A 135 -5.10 11.68 -15.83
N VAL A 136 -4.40 12.72 -16.28
CA VAL A 136 -2.94 12.81 -16.15
C VAL A 136 -2.53 12.84 -14.68
N PHE A 137 -3.22 13.63 -13.86
CA PHE A 137 -2.97 13.70 -12.42
C PHE A 137 -3.18 12.34 -11.73
N THR A 138 -4.30 11.65 -12.00
CA THR A 138 -4.58 10.33 -11.41
C THR A 138 -3.55 9.30 -11.84
N TRP A 139 -3.08 9.36 -13.10
CA TRP A 139 -2.06 8.47 -13.62
C TRP A 139 -0.70 8.70 -12.95
N LEU A 140 -0.24 9.96 -12.87
CA LEU A 140 1.02 10.31 -12.20
C LEU A 140 0.99 9.94 -10.72
N PHE A 141 -0.13 10.20 -10.04
CA PHE A 141 -0.34 9.82 -8.65
C PHE A 141 -0.22 8.30 -8.48
N TRP A 142 -0.85 7.52 -9.35
CA TRP A 142 -0.74 6.06 -9.33
C TRP A 142 0.71 5.60 -9.53
N VAL A 143 1.43 6.11 -10.55
CA VAL A 143 2.83 5.74 -10.81
C VAL A 143 3.71 6.02 -9.60
N PHE A 144 3.61 7.24 -9.05
CA PHE A 144 4.35 7.64 -7.86
C PHE A 144 4.06 6.70 -6.69
N ARG A 145 2.79 6.42 -6.44
CA ARG A 145 2.34 5.56 -5.35
C ARG A 145 2.84 4.12 -5.51
N THR A 146 2.77 3.54 -6.71
CA THR A 146 3.29 2.19 -6.96
C THR A 146 4.80 2.10 -6.67
N LEU A 147 5.59 3.08 -7.14
CA LEU A 147 7.04 3.13 -6.89
C LEU A 147 7.36 3.22 -5.39
N MET A 148 6.63 4.08 -4.67
CA MET A 148 6.78 4.22 -3.23
C MET A 148 6.38 2.94 -2.49
N ASN A 149 5.26 2.31 -2.86
CA ASN A 149 4.80 1.07 -2.24
C ASN A 149 5.80 -0.08 -2.42
N VAL A 150 6.42 -0.21 -3.60
CA VAL A 150 7.51 -1.18 -3.85
C VAL A 150 8.71 -0.89 -2.95
N THR A 151 9.10 0.38 -2.82
CA THR A 151 10.18 0.80 -1.92
C THR A 151 9.86 0.43 -0.47
N PHE A 152 8.63 0.68 -0.01
CA PHE A 152 8.20 0.32 1.34
C PHE A 152 8.19 -1.18 1.58
N ILE A 153 7.84 -2.02 0.61
CA ILE A 153 7.95 -3.47 0.74
C ILE A 153 9.39 -3.89 1.07
N VAL A 154 10.37 -3.33 0.38
CA VAL A 154 11.79 -3.64 0.63
C VAL A 154 12.17 -3.28 2.07
N VAL A 155 11.72 -2.13 2.56
CA VAL A 155 11.94 -1.69 3.95
C VAL A 155 11.27 -2.63 4.95
N LEU A 156 10.02 -3.04 4.68
CA LEU A 156 9.26 -3.92 5.57
C LEU A 156 9.88 -5.32 5.65
N ILE A 157 10.40 -5.84 4.52
CA ILE A 157 11.13 -7.10 4.46
C ILE A 157 12.44 -7.00 5.26
N ALA A 158 13.19 -5.90 5.11
CA ALA A 158 14.40 -5.67 5.88
C ALA A 158 14.13 -5.61 7.39
N ARG A 159 13.06 -4.91 7.80
CA ARG A 159 12.64 -4.89 9.22
C ARG A 159 12.25 -6.28 9.72
N ARG A 160 11.61 -7.10 8.88
CA ARG A 160 11.29 -8.48 9.24
C ARG A 160 12.55 -9.32 9.49
N GLN A 161 13.58 -9.17 8.66
CA GLN A 161 14.85 -9.88 8.86
C GLN A 161 15.50 -9.45 10.17
N GLU A 162 15.57 -8.15 10.44
CA GLU A 162 16.10 -7.61 11.70
C GLU A 162 15.35 -8.13 12.94
N MET A 163 14.01 -8.19 12.89
CA MET A 163 13.22 -8.74 14.00
C MET A 163 13.48 -10.23 14.24
N ASN A 164 13.67 -11.03 13.18
CA ASN A 164 14.00 -12.44 13.32
C ASN A 164 15.40 -12.62 13.96
N GLU A 165 16.39 -11.83 13.52
CA GLU A 165 17.74 -11.85 14.09
C GLU A 165 17.73 -11.45 15.58
N GLN A 166 16.95 -10.43 15.94
CA GLN A 166 16.75 -10.01 17.34
C GLN A 166 16.13 -11.13 18.18
N MET A 167 15.10 -11.81 17.66
CA MET A 167 14.46 -12.95 18.34
C MET A 167 15.43 -14.12 18.52
N GLU A 168 16.22 -14.46 17.50
CA GLU A 168 17.21 -15.54 17.59
C GLU A 168 18.28 -15.25 18.65
N MET A 169 18.73 -14.00 18.75
CA MET A 169 19.66 -13.58 19.80
C MET A 169 19.03 -13.71 21.18
N GLU A 170 17.82 -13.20 21.41
CA GLU A 170 17.11 -13.31 22.70
C GLU A 170 16.92 -14.77 23.13
N LEU A 171 16.58 -15.67 22.19
CA LEU A 171 16.44 -17.10 22.46
C LEU A 171 17.76 -17.77 22.85
N ARG A 172 18.89 -17.36 22.24
CA ARG A 172 20.23 -17.87 22.59
C ARG A 172 20.62 -17.45 24.01
N PHE A 173 20.44 -16.17 24.35
CA PHE A 173 20.72 -15.68 25.70
C PHE A 173 19.82 -16.32 26.77
N ALA A 174 18.54 -16.55 26.46
CA ALA A 174 17.63 -17.27 27.34
C ALA A 174 18.03 -18.75 27.52
N GLY A 175 18.57 -19.38 26.47
CA GLY A 175 19.07 -20.75 26.50
C GLY A 175 20.36 -20.91 27.32
N GLU A 176 21.28 -19.95 27.22
CA GLU A 176 22.51 -19.91 28.03
C GLU A 176 22.22 -19.63 29.51
N SER A 177 21.28 -18.72 29.81
CA SER A 177 20.80 -18.45 31.18
C SER A 177 20.24 -19.71 31.86
N LYS A 178 19.52 -20.58 31.12
CA LYS A 178 19.04 -21.86 31.66
C LYS A 178 20.14 -22.90 31.89
N ARG A 179 21.26 -22.82 31.18
CA ARG A 179 22.40 -23.75 31.34
C ARG A 179 23.32 -23.39 32.51
N GLY A 180 23.33 -22.14 32.96
CA GLY A 180 24.12 -21.70 34.12
C GLY A 180 23.56 -22.05 35.49
N HIS A 181 22.39 -22.71 35.55
CA HIS A 181 21.69 -23.07 36.79
C HIS A 181 21.68 -24.58 37.09
N TYR A 182 22.52 -25.37 36.42
CA TYR A 182 22.74 -26.79 36.71
C TYR A 182 24.21 -27.05 37.07
#